data_AF-A0A520RXS4-F1
#
_entry.id   AF-A0A520RXS4-F1
#
_cell.length_a   1.000
_cell.length_b   1.000
_cell.length_c   1.000
_cell.angle_alpha   90.00
_cell.angle_beta   90.00
_cell.angle_gamma   90.00
#
_symmetry.space_group_name_H-M   'P 1'
#
loop_
_entity.id
_entity.type
_entity.pdbx_description
1 polymer ?
#
loop_
_entity_poly.entity_id
_entity_poly.type
_entity_poly.pdbx_seq_one_letter_code
_entity_poly.pdbx_strand_id
1 'polypeptide(L)'
;MRCSGSDKAAIQLLQNSNLSIKKTLERLDIHKPTFYNWLKRYQENGIDGLEDRKPAPKPIWNKITEEHRDSVIELALDKPDLSPREIAVSHTDEKDYYVSESNVCRLLKEQDLITRLAYILMQASDKFRQPTTRVNEMWQSDFTYFKIIGWGWYYLSTELDDYSRFIISWRLCTSMGA
;
A
#
# COMPACT_ATOMS: atom_id res chain seq x y z
N MET A 1 -26.29 -9.81 7.53
CA MET A 1 -26.69 -10.17 8.91
C MET A 1 -26.30 -11.63 9.06
N ARG A 2 -25.42 -11.95 10.01
CA ARG A 2 -24.86 -13.31 10.16
C ARG A 2 -25.94 -14.23 10.74
N CYS A 3 -26.25 -15.34 10.07
CA CYS A 3 -27.14 -16.40 10.57
C CYS A 3 -26.61 -16.93 11.90
N SER A 4 -27.31 -16.63 13.00
CA SER A 4 -26.99 -17.17 14.32
C SER A 4 -28.32 -17.60 14.93
N GLY A 5 -28.52 -18.90 15.17
CA GLY A 5 -29.54 -19.55 16.03
C GLY A 5 -31.02 -19.14 15.92
N SER A 6 -31.29 -17.85 15.96
CA SER A 6 -32.56 -17.13 15.95
C SER A 6 -33.49 -17.50 14.79
N ASP A 7 -32.97 -17.75 13.59
CA ASP A 7 -33.79 -17.99 12.39
C ASP A 7 -34.54 -19.34 12.48
N LYS A 8 -33.82 -20.39 12.91
CA LYS A 8 -34.39 -21.73 13.13
C LYS A 8 -35.32 -21.73 14.34
N ALA A 9 -34.91 -21.05 15.42
CA ALA A 9 -35.72 -20.90 16.63
C ALA A 9 -37.03 -20.13 16.37
N ALA A 10 -37.01 -19.08 15.54
CA ALA A 10 -38.20 -18.30 15.21
C ALA A 10 -39.25 -19.11 14.43
N ILE A 11 -38.81 -19.90 13.43
CA ILE A 11 -39.71 -20.75 12.64
C ILE A 11 -40.29 -21.87 13.50
N GLN A 12 -39.47 -22.54 14.31
CA GLN A 12 -39.92 -23.63 15.18
C GLN A 12 -40.85 -23.15 16.31
N LEU A 13 -40.59 -21.97 16.89
CA LEU A 13 -41.42 -21.38 17.93
C LEU A 13 -42.79 -20.95 17.39
N LEU A 14 -42.88 -20.51 16.13
CA LEU A 14 -44.14 -20.19 15.47
C LEU A 14 -44.94 -21.43 15.03
N GLN A 15 -44.27 -22.53 14.66
CA GLN A 15 -44.95 -23.80 14.38
C GLN A 15 -45.54 -24.44 15.64
N ASN A 16 -44.88 -24.26 16.79
CA ASN A 16 -45.28 -24.90 18.05
C ASN A 16 -46.14 -24.02 18.97
N SER A 17 -46.45 -22.76 18.59
CA SER A 17 -47.24 -21.86 19.44
C SER A 17 -48.41 -21.20 18.72
N ASN A 18 -49.55 -21.10 19.39
CA ASN A 18 -50.73 -20.35 18.92
C ASN A 18 -50.59 -18.82 19.08
N LEU A 19 -49.36 -18.30 19.06
CA LEU A 19 -49.08 -16.87 19.28
C LEU A 19 -49.19 -16.07 17.98
N SER A 20 -49.59 -14.81 18.11
CA SER A 20 -49.62 -13.88 16.97
C SER A 20 -48.21 -13.61 16.45
N ILE A 21 -47.98 -13.84 15.16
CA ILE A 21 -46.71 -13.63 14.45
C ILE A 21 -46.10 -12.25 14.78
N LYS A 22 -46.92 -11.19 14.84
CA LYS A 22 -46.46 -9.83 15.15
C LYS A 22 -45.78 -9.75 16.52
N LYS A 23 -46.41 -10.30 17.56
CA LYS A 23 -45.89 -10.27 18.94
C LYS A 23 -44.62 -11.10 19.08
N THR A 24 -44.56 -12.24 18.39
CA THR A 24 -43.36 -13.10 18.41
C THR A 24 -42.18 -12.43 17.72
N LEU A 25 -42.39 -11.77 16.58
CA LEU A 25 -41.33 -11.04 15.88
C LEU A 25 -40.84 -9.82 16.67
N GLU A 26 -41.73 -9.07 17.32
CA GLU A 26 -41.37 -7.97 18.21
C GLU A 26 -40.53 -8.45 19.40
N ARG A 27 -40.86 -9.62 19.98
CA ARG A 27 -40.12 -10.19 21.11
C ARG A 27 -38.75 -10.75 20.74
N LEU A 28 -38.59 -11.21 19.50
CA LEU A 28 -37.33 -11.73 18.97
C LEU A 28 -36.46 -10.65 18.32
N ASP A 29 -36.94 -9.40 18.26
CA ASP A 29 -36.30 -8.27 17.57
C ASP A 29 -36.00 -8.54 16.08
N ILE A 30 -36.94 -9.22 15.41
CA ILE A 30 -36.80 -9.60 13.99
C ILE A 30 -37.71 -8.74 13.14
N HIS A 31 -37.11 -8.01 12.18
CA HIS A 31 -37.88 -7.21 11.23
C HIS A 31 -38.75 -8.10 10.32
N LYS A 32 -40.03 -7.73 10.13
CA LYS A 32 -41.01 -8.54 9.37
C LYS A 32 -40.54 -9.00 7.98
N PRO A 33 -39.97 -8.14 7.11
CA PRO A 33 -39.38 -8.53 5.83
C PRO A 33 -38.34 -9.67 5.93
N THR A 34 -37.48 -9.64 6.95
CA THR A 34 -36.45 -10.66 7.18
C THR A 34 -37.09 -12.01 7.45
N PHE A 35 -38.11 -12.03 8.32
CA PHE A 35 -38.86 -13.25 8.63
C PHE A 35 -39.57 -13.86 7.41
N TYR A 36 -40.28 -13.05 6.62
CA TYR A 36 -40.96 -13.57 5.42
C TYR A 36 -39.97 -14.06 4.35
N ASN A 37 -38.80 -13.42 4.23
CA ASN A 37 -37.72 -13.92 3.37
C ASN A 37 -37.19 -15.28 3.84
N TRP A 38 -36.98 -15.46 5.16
CA TRP A 38 -36.61 -16.76 5.71
C TRP A 38 -37.69 -17.81 5.53
N LEU A 39 -38.95 -17.46 5.76
CA LEU A 39 -40.08 -18.37 5.56
C LEU A 39 -40.16 -18.86 4.11
N LYS A 40 -40.00 -17.94 3.15
CA LYS A 40 -39.94 -18.29 1.72
C LYS A 40 -38.78 -19.25 1.42
N ARG A 41 -37.58 -18.94 1.91
CA ARG A 41 -36.39 -19.78 1.73
C ARG A 41 -36.55 -21.17 2.37
N TYR A 42 -37.22 -21.24 3.53
CA TYR A 42 -37.53 -22.47 4.23
C TYR A 42 -38.56 -23.32 3.48
N GLN A 43 -39.59 -22.70 2.89
CA GLN A 43 -40.56 -23.41 2.06
C GLN A 43 -39.92 -23.99 0.78
N GLU A 44 -38.96 -23.29 0.19
CA GLU A 44 -38.32 -23.71 -1.06
C GLU A 44 -37.22 -24.77 -0.86
N ASN A 45 -36.42 -24.67 0.21
CA ASN A 45 -35.22 -25.50 0.38
C ASN A 45 -35.08 -26.08 1.81
N GLY A 46 -36.15 -26.09 2.60
CA GLY A 46 -36.12 -26.59 3.97
C GLY A 46 -35.14 -25.86 4.88
N ILE A 47 -34.53 -26.60 5.80
CA ILE A 47 -33.57 -26.07 6.78
C ILE A 47 -32.30 -25.51 6.09
N ASP A 48 -31.85 -26.15 5.01
CA ASP A 48 -30.66 -25.73 4.24
C ASP A 48 -30.90 -24.38 3.54
N GLY A 49 -32.16 -24.08 3.21
CA GLY A 49 -32.59 -22.80 2.69
C GLY A 49 -32.29 -21.62 3.61
N LEU A 50 -32.14 -21.83 4.92
CA LEU A 50 -31.87 -20.78 5.90
C LEU A 50 -30.39 -20.43 6.02
N GLU A 51 -29.47 -21.21 5.47
CA GLU A 51 -28.03 -20.92 5.58
C GLU A 51 -27.61 -19.66 4.82
N ASP A 52 -26.69 -18.86 5.37
CA ASP A 52 -26.18 -17.67 4.69
C ASP A 52 -25.54 -18.02 3.34
N ARG A 53 -26.16 -17.58 2.24
CA ARG A 53 -25.56 -17.68 0.92
C ARG A 53 -24.62 -16.50 0.72
N LYS A 54 -23.37 -16.79 0.32
CA LYS A 54 -22.45 -15.75 -0.14
C LYS A 54 -23.10 -15.04 -1.34
N PRO A 55 -23.11 -13.70 -1.39
CA PRO A 55 -23.60 -13.00 -2.57
C PRO A 55 -22.84 -13.50 -3.80
N ALA A 56 -23.57 -13.83 -4.87
CA ALA A 56 -22.93 -14.11 -6.14
C ALA A 56 -22.16 -12.86 -6.58
N PRO A 57 -20.87 -12.97 -6.96
CA PRO A 57 -20.10 -11.82 -7.39
C PRO A 57 -20.78 -11.21 -8.62
N LYS A 58 -21.14 -9.93 -8.53
CA LYS A 58 -21.71 -9.20 -9.66
C LYS A 58 -20.61 -8.99 -10.71
N PRO A 59 -20.93 -9.06 -12.02
CA PRO A 59 -19.97 -8.72 -13.06
C PRO A 59 -19.49 -7.27 -12.87
N ILE A 60 -18.18 -7.10 -12.78
CA ILE A 60 -17.54 -5.80 -12.62
C ILE A 60 -17.33 -5.23 -14.03
N TRP A 61 -17.98 -4.11 -14.33
CA TRP A 61 -17.93 -3.47 -15.65
C TRP A 61 -16.51 -3.01 -16.05
N ASN A 62 -15.64 -2.76 -15.07
CA ASN A 62 -14.23 -2.39 -15.24
C ASN A 62 -13.26 -3.58 -15.20
N LYS A 63 -13.73 -4.80 -15.49
CA LYS A 63 -12.83 -5.94 -15.52
C LYS A 63 -11.94 -5.84 -16.76
N ILE A 64 -10.64 -5.73 -16.54
CA ILE A 64 -9.61 -5.79 -17.60
C ILE A 64 -9.73 -7.14 -18.30
N THR A 65 -9.69 -7.15 -19.64
CA THR A 65 -9.69 -8.39 -20.42
C THR A 65 -8.38 -9.16 -20.18
N GLU A 66 -8.39 -10.49 -20.33
CA GLU A 66 -7.18 -11.29 -20.08
C GLU A 66 -6.03 -10.89 -21.02
N GLU A 67 -6.34 -10.51 -22.26
CA GLU A 67 -5.37 -9.99 -23.23
C GLU A 67 -4.58 -8.76 -22.71
N HIS A 68 -5.27 -7.80 -22.09
CA HIS A 68 -4.60 -6.63 -21.52
C HIS A 68 -3.85 -6.97 -20.23
N ARG A 69 -4.31 -7.96 -19.44
CA ARG A 69 -3.58 -8.43 -18.25
C ARG A 69 -2.24 -9.04 -18.66
N ASP A 70 -2.26 -9.92 -19.66
CA ASP A 70 -1.06 -10.59 -20.17
C ASP A 70 -0.07 -9.57 -20.74
N SER A 71 -0.57 -8.59 -21.51
CA SER A 71 0.27 -7.52 -22.06
C SER A 71 0.90 -6.63 -20.97
N VAL A 72 0.23 -6.37 -19.86
CA VAL A 72 0.82 -5.64 -18.71
C VAL A 72 1.93 -6.46 -18.07
N ILE A 73 1.75 -7.78 -17.95
CA ILE A 73 2.75 -8.69 -17.39
C ILE A 73 3.97 -8.78 -18.31
N GLU A 74 3.78 -8.92 -19.62
CA GLU A 74 4.86 -8.92 -20.61
C GLU A 74 5.67 -7.61 -20.54
N LEU A 75 5.02 -6.46 -20.47
CA LEU A 75 5.68 -5.16 -20.34
C LEU A 75 6.52 -5.07 -19.05
N ALA A 76 6.01 -5.62 -17.94
CA ALA A 76 6.74 -5.65 -16.67
C ALA A 76 7.96 -6.59 -16.71
N LEU A 77 7.88 -7.69 -17.47
CA LEU A 77 9.00 -8.63 -17.65
C LEU A 77 10.07 -8.07 -18.60
N ASP A 78 9.68 -7.32 -19.63
CA ASP A 78 10.60 -6.65 -20.56
C ASP A 78 11.38 -5.51 -19.88
N LYS A 79 10.72 -4.78 -18.96
CA LYS A 79 11.26 -3.59 -18.30
C LYS A 79 11.12 -3.67 -16.76
N PRO A 80 11.93 -4.50 -16.08
CA PRO A 80 11.78 -4.75 -14.63
C PRO A 80 12.10 -3.55 -13.74
N ASP A 81 12.81 -2.55 -14.27
CA ASP A 81 13.17 -1.32 -13.52
C ASP A 81 12.02 -0.31 -13.43
N LEU A 82 10.96 -0.48 -14.23
CA LEU A 82 9.82 0.43 -14.21
C LEU A 82 8.94 0.21 -12.99
N SER A 83 8.53 1.31 -12.37
CA SER A 83 7.54 1.28 -11.30
C SER A 83 6.17 0.84 -11.84
N PRO A 84 5.28 0.29 -10.98
CA PRO A 84 3.91 -0.04 -11.37
C PRO A 84 3.14 1.13 -12.00
N ARG A 85 3.49 2.36 -11.61
CA ARG A 85 2.92 3.58 -12.18
C ARG A 85 3.41 3.84 -13.60
N GLU A 86 4.70 3.70 -13.84
CA GLU A 86 5.29 3.85 -15.18
C GLU A 86 4.76 2.77 -16.13
N ILE A 87 4.63 1.52 -15.66
CA ILE A 87 4.02 0.43 -16.42
C ILE A 87 2.57 0.77 -16.81
N ALA A 88 1.78 1.34 -15.90
CA ALA A 88 0.40 1.74 -16.19
C ALA A 88 0.32 2.84 -17.28
N VAL A 89 1.21 3.83 -17.20
CA VAL A 89 1.28 4.93 -18.17
C VAL A 89 1.75 4.41 -19.52
N SER A 90 2.87 3.68 -19.56
CA SER A 90 3.40 3.11 -20.81
C SER A 90 2.41 2.17 -21.48
N HIS A 91 1.70 1.33 -20.72
CA HIS A 91 0.66 0.47 -21.30
C HIS A 91 -0.49 1.28 -21.88
N THR A 92 -0.92 2.34 -21.20
CA THR A 92 -2.01 3.21 -21.69
C THR A 92 -1.59 3.92 -22.98
N ASP A 93 -0.35 4.42 -23.04
CA ASP A 93 0.19 5.13 -24.21
C ASP A 93 0.46 4.19 -25.40
N GLU A 94 0.94 2.97 -25.16
CA GLU A 94 1.32 2.02 -26.22
C GLU A 94 0.13 1.20 -26.75
N LYS A 95 -0.87 0.90 -25.90
CA LYS A 95 -1.99 -0.01 -26.22
C LYS A 95 -3.34 0.68 -26.33
N ASP A 96 -3.41 2.00 -26.11
CA ASP A 96 -4.65 2.79 -26.08
C ASP A 96 -5.72 2.20 -25.15
N TYR A 97 -5.27 1.54 -24.08
CA TYR A 97 -6.14 0.88 -23.10
C TYR A 97 -5.79 1.34 -21.70
N TYR A 98 -6.76 1.99 -21.06
CA TYR A 98 -6.56 2.53 -19.73
C TYR A 98 -6.45 1.42 -18.67
N VAL A 99 -5.33 1.41 -17.95
CA VAL A 99 -5.13 0.58 -16.76
C VAL A 99 -4.72 1.47 -15.59
N SER A 100 -5.39 1.32 -14.45
CA SER A 100 -5.00 2.05 -13.25
C SER A 100 -3.76 1.43 -12.59
N GLU A 101 -2.92 2.28 -11.99
CA GLU A 101 -1.75 1.87 -11.21
C GLU A 101 -2.09 0.80 -10.16
N SER A 102 -3.22 0.95 -9.45
CA SER A 102 -3.68 -0.02 -8.45
C SER A 102 -3.97 -1.41 -9.05
N ASN A 103 -4.47 -1.46 -10.30
CA ASN A 103 -4.67 -2.74 -11.00
C ASN A 103 -3.34 -3.35 -11.42
N VAL A 104 -2.41 -2.56 -11.98
CA VAL A 104 -1.06 -3.03 -12.29
C VAL A 104 -0.38 -3.58 -11.04
N CYS A 105 -0.41 -2.84 -9.93
CA CYS A 105 0.16 -3.28 -8.66
C CYS A 105 -0.47 -4.59 -8.16
N ARG A 106 -1.80 -4.75 -8.28
CA ARG A 106 -2.46 -6.03 -7.96
C ARG A 106 -2.02 -7.16 -8.89
N LEU A 107 -1.92 -6.92 -10.19
CA LEU A 107 -1.48 -7.90 -11.19
C LEU A 107 -0.06 -8.37 -10.91
N LEU A 108 0.86 -7.43 -10.73
CA LEU A 108 2.26 -7.74 -10.42
C LEU A 108 2.37 -8.48 -9.08
N LYS A 109 1.55 -8.13 -8.09
CA LYS A 109 1.50 -8.86 -6.81
C LYS A 109 0.98 -10.29 -6.95
N GLU A 110 -0.05 -10.50 -7.77
CA GLU A 110 -0.61 -11.83 -8.06
C GLU A 110 0.43 -12.74 -8.75
N GLN A 111 1.35 -12.17 -9.52
CA GLN A 111 2.42 -12.87 -10.22
C GLN A 111 3.76 -12.90 -9.45
N ASP A 112 3.80 -12.40 -8.21
CA ASP A 112 5.02 -12.28 -7.40
C ASP A 112 6.15 -11.44 -8.06
N LEU A 113 5.78 -10.50 -8.94
CA LEU A 113 6.67 -9.63 -9.70
C LEU A 113 6.96 -8.29 -9.00
N ILE A 114 6.37 -8.04 -7.83
CA ILE A 114 6.74 -6.88 -7.03
C ILE A 114 8.10 -7.17 -6.41
N THR A 115 9.16 -6.63 -7.03
CA THR A 115 10.50 -6.63 -6.46
C THR A 115 10.42 -6.04 -5.06
N ARG A 116 10.53 -6.92 -4.06
CA ARG A 116 10.66 -6.51 -2.67
C ARG A 116 11.88 -5.61 -2.64
N LEU A 117 11.68 -4.30 -2.42
CA LEU A 117 12.76 -3.32 -2.44
C LEU A 117 13.90 -3.80 -1.54
N ALA A 118 14.91 -4.38 -2.15
CA ALA A 118 16.22 -4.54 -1.58
C ALA A 118 16.85 -3.15 -1.63
N TYR A 119 16.34 -2.23 -0.80
CA TYR A 119 17.16 -1.12 -0.38
C TYR A 119 18.37 -1.77 0.27
N ILE A 120 19.48 -1.85 -0.47
CA ILE A 120 20.78 -1.88 0.16
C ILE A 120 20.87 -0.51 0.82
N LEU A 121 20.34 -0.43 2.04
CA LEU A 121 20.58 0.68 2.95
C LEU A 121 22.09 0.72 3.08
N MET A 122 22.74 1.59 2.30
CA MET A 122 24.11 1.98 2.55
C MET A 122 24.08 2.72 3.88
N GLN A 123 24.21 1.96 4.97
CA GLN A 123 24.40 2.52 6.29
C GLN A 123 25.79 3.16 6.31
N ALA A 124 25.85 4.43 6.69
CA ALA A 124 27.11 5.08 6.97
C ALA A 124 27.83 4.27 8.07
N SER A 125 29.08 3.91 7.83
CA SER A 125 29.92 3.28 8.84
C SER A 125 30.37 4.32 9.87
N ASP A 126 30.36 3.97 11.16
CA ASP A 126 30.82 4.86 12.23
C ASP A 126 32.31 5.26 12.12
N LYS A 127 33.09 4.52 11.31
CA LYS A 127 34.53 4.74 11.13
C LYS A 127 34.93 4.54 9.67
N PHE A 128 35.93 5.29 9.23
CA PHE A 128 36.59 5.05 7.95
C PHE A 128 37.27 3.67 7.96
N ARG A 129 37.30 3.01 6.79
CA ARG A 129 37.95 1.70 6.63
C ARG A 129 39.44 1.73 6.97
N GLN A 130 40.09 2.88 6.75
CA GLN A 130 41.49 3.11 7.05
C GLN A 130 41.60 4.48 7.74
N PRO A 131 41.53 4.52 9.09
CA PRO A 131 41.67 5.77 9.82
C PRO A 131 43.13 6.25 9.79
N THR A 132 43.32 7.56 9.84
CA THR A 132 44.64 8.16 10.05
C THR A 132 45.21 7.80 11.42
N THR A 133 46.54 7.76 11.51
CA THR A 133 47.32 7.32 12.69
C THR A 133 48.23 8.41 13.25
N ARG A 134 48.47 9.48 12.49
CA ARG A 134 49.30 10.62 12.92
C ARG A 134 48.80 11.95 12.36
N VAL A 135 49.21 13.03 13.01
CA VAL A 135 48.96 14.41 12.56
C VAL A 135 49.62 14.63 11.20
N ASN A 136 48.95 15.38 10.32
CA ASN A 136 49.36 15.69 8.95
C ASN A 136 49.50 14.46 8.02
N GLU A 137 48.79 13.37 8.32
CA GLU A 137 48.71 12.22 7.42
C GLU A 137 47.67 12.40 6.31
N MET A 138 46.57 13.09 6.60
CA MET A 138 45.51 13.41 5.64
C MET A 138 44.81 14.70 6.03
N TRP A 139 44.61 15.58 5.06
CA TRP A 139 43.79 16.78 5.22
C TRP A 139 42.47 16.60 4.48
N GLN A 140 41.40 17.06 5.12
CA GLN A 140 40.05 17.07 4.58
C GLN A 140 39.64 18.50 4.30
N SER A 141 39.06 18.72 3.12
CA SER A 141 38.46 19.99 2.76
C SER A 141 36.95 19.84 2.77
N ASP A 142 36.26 20.68 3.53
CA ASP A 142 34.80 20.74 3.55
C ASP A 142 34.31 22.15 3.23
N PHE A 143 33.19 22.21 2.50
CA PHE A 143 32.52 23.43 2.10
C PHE A 143 31.11 23.44 2.65
N THR A 144 30.88 24.27 3.64
CA THR A 144 29.54 24.46 4.23
C THR A 144 29.06 25.87 3.94
N TYR A 145 27.76 26.04 3.68
CA TYR A 145 27.15 27.34 3.48
C TYR A 145 26.05 27.58 4.53
N PHE A 146 25.96 28.80 5.02
CA PHE A 146 24.93 29.18 5.98
C PHE A 146 24.36 30.55 5.66
N LYS A 147 23.07 30.71 5.96
CA LYS A 147 22.34 31.96 5.74
C LYS A 147 22.31 32.76 7.03
N ILE A 148 22.92 33.95 7.00
CA ILE A 148 22.80 34.92 8.08
C ILE A 148 21.59 35.80 7.78
N ILE A 149 20.63 35.82 8.71
CA ILE A 149 19.39 36.59 8.56
C ILE A 149 19.75 38.08 8.44
N GLY A 150 19.29 38.70 7.36
CA GLY A 150 19.55 40.12 7.03
C GLY A 150 20.86 40.39 6.27
N TRP A 151 21.76 39.41 6.17
CA TRP A 151 23.12 39.60 5.59
C TRP A 151 23.39 38.70 4.39
N GLY A 152 22.56 37.67 4.18
CA GLY A 152 22.62 36.80 3.02
C GLY A 152 23.35 35.49 3.26
N TRP A 153 23.81 34.87 2.17
CA TRP A 153 24.52 33.59 2.19
C TRP A 153 26.02 33.80 2.35
N TYR A 154 26.63 32.97 3.19
CA TYR A 154 28.07 32.88 3.36
C TYR A 154 28.52 31.44 3.13
N TYR A 155 29.71 31.30 2.57
CA TYR A 155 30.33 30.03 2.22
C TYR A 155 31.62 29.89 3.02
N LEU A 156 31.70 28.87 3.86
CA LEU A 156 32.86 28.54 4.66
C LEU A 156 33.59 27.38 4.00
N SER A 157 34.82 27.64 3.57
CA SER A 157 35.79 26.61 3.19
C SER A 157 36.68 26.32 4.39
N THR A 158 36.80 25.05 4.77
CA THR A 158 37.69 24.62 5.86
C THR A 158 38.65 23.55 5.36
N GLU A 159 39.90 23.63 5.81
CA GLU A 159 40.89 22.57 5.69
C GLU A 159 41.20 22.06 7.10
N LEU A 160 40.99 20.77 7.33
CA LEU A 160 41.08 20.12 8.64
C LEU A 160 42.04 18.93 8.57
N ASP A 161 42.87 18.75 9.59
CA ASP A 161 43.66 17.54 9.77
C ASP A 161 42.77 16.39 10.27
N ASP A 162 42.68 15.29 9.52
CA ASP A 162 41.74 14.20 9.83
C ASP A 162 42.07 13.52 11.18
N TYR A 163 43.35 13.43 11.54
CA TYR A 163 43.76 12.76 12.78
C TYR A 163 43.47 13.59 14.02
N SER A 164 43.97 14.82 14.08
CA SER A 164 43.84 15.71 15.24
C SER A 164 42.50 16.45 15.30
N ARG A 165 41.74 16.46 14.20
CA ARG A 165 40.53 17.28 14.01
C ARG A 165 40.78 18.79 14.13
N PHE A 166 42.04 19.21 13.99
CA PHE A 166 42.41 20.62 14.03
C PHE A 166 42.11 21.29 12.68
N ILE A 167 41.48 22.47 12.71
CA ILE A 167 41.29 23.29 11.51
C ILE A 167 42.61 23.99 11.21
N ILE A 168 43.25 23.59 10.12
CA ILE A 168 44.54 24.10 9.67
C ILE A 168 44.35 25.48 9.02
N SER A 169 43.31 25.61 8.19
CA SER A 169 42.99 26.82 7.46
C SER A 169 41.48 26.91 7.27
N TRP A 170 40.98 28.14 7.18
CA TRP A 170 39.59 28.38 6.82
C TRP A 170 39.45 29.71 6.10
N ARG A 171 38.43 29.80 5.24
CA ARG A 171 38.09 31.03 4.53
C ARG A 171 36.58 31.19 4.45
N LEU A 172 36.09 32.37 4.80
CA LEU A 172 34.69 32.75 4.65
C LEU A 172 34.54 33.65 3.43
N CYS A 173 33.67 33.26 2.51
CA CYS A 173 33.41 33.96 1.25
C CYS A 173 31.93 34.33 1.13
N THR A 174 31.64 35.44 0.44
CA THR A 174 30.26 35.85 0.11
C THR A 174 29.77 35.25 -1.22
N SER A 175 30.67 34.63 -1.99
CA SER A 175 30.36 33.88 -3.22
C SER A 175 31.35 32.72 -3.40
N MET A 176 31.00 31.75 -4.27
CA MET A 176 31.90 30.64 -4.66
C MET A 176 32.85 31.01 -5.82
N GLY A 177 33.12 32.30 -6.03
CA GLY A 177 34.05 32.77 -7.07
C GLY A 177 35.51 32.50 -6.70
N ALA A 178 36.34 32.20 -7.71
CA ALA A 178 37.79 32.04 -7.59
C ALA A 178 38.50 33.34 -7.20
#